data_AF-A0A846LK37-F1
#
_entry.id   AF-A0A846LK37-F1
#
_cell.length_a   1.000
_cell.length_b   1.000
_cell.length_c   1.000
_cell.angle_alpha   90.00
_cell.angle_beta   90.00
_cell.angle_gamma   90.00
#
_symmetry.space_group_name_H-M   'P 1'
#
loop_
_entity.id
_entity.type
_entity.pdbx_description
1 polymer ?
#
loop_
_entity_poly.entity_id
_entity_poly.type
_entity_poly.pdbx_seq_one_letter_code
_entity_poly.pdbx_strand_id
1 'polypeptide(L)'
;MAEFLPEGTIKTLSIIDGMQRTAAMLEALEISDALKSRSIRVEFWIASNVRSMIYRMLVLNTGQVPWTISRQLSVIYAPLIEEIVGRVSGVERVFTPDSPGRRVDAGQYSSSHLVELYIAFSLRKTSVDTREAVSDEFSRLDFVENLSEPEFQEQFYSAMGILAALDRAFTRFDAGSGQRYSRGKDVFGAQPARIGLIVAIGAYVLGRPGADTSADDRGRRLARVQSWSDTLLARLNELDDEQLGEFLKLDVLAETLDRRVGQVGRYERSVFYEAFKALIEDQFEVPSMEPCWRAN
;
A
#
# COMPACT_ATOMS: atom_id res chain seq x y z
N MET A 1 -0.70 25.91 -25.01
CA MET A 1 -1.55 24.77 -24.60
C MET A 1 -2.29 24.14 -25.77
N ALA A 2 -2.87 24.91 -26.70
CA ALA A 2 -3.59 24.39 -27.86
C ALA A 2 -2.74 23.55 -28.86
N GLU A 3 -1.41 23.67 -28.81
CA GLU A 3 -0.51 22.95 -29.73
C GLU A 3 -0.22 21.50 -29.31
N PHE A 4 -0.49 21.11 -28.05
CA PHE A 4 -0.07 19.81 -27.50
C PHE A 4 -1.23 18.94 -27.00
N LEU A 5 -2.43 19.50 -26.85
CA LEU A 5 -3.60 18.78 -26.37
C LEU A 5 -4.68 18.80 -27.46
N PRO A 6 -5.35 17.67 -27.72
CA PRO A 6 -6.47 17.63 -28.67
C PRO A 6 -7.53 18.67 -28.34
N GLU A 7 -8.21 19.19 -29.36
CA GLU A 7 -9.34 20.09 -29.17
C GLU A 7 -10.40 19.45 -28.27
N GLY A 8 -10.86 20.18 -27.26
CA GLY A 8 -11.85 19.72 -26.29
C GLY A 8 -11.26 19.07 -25.02
N THR A 9 -10.00 18.62 -25.02
CA THR A 9 -9.36 18.00 -23.84
C THR A 9 -9.26 18.96 -22.66
N ILE A 10 -9.23 20.28 -22.89
CA ILE A 10 -9.19 21.28 -21.81
C ILE A 10 -10.39 21.14 -20.85
N LYS A 11 -11.56 20.72 -21.36
CA LYS A 11 -12.78 20.56 -20.53
C LYS A 11 -12.74 19.34 -19.63
N THR A 12 -11.86 18.37 -19.93
CA THR A 12 -11.71 17.13 -19.17
C THR A 12 -10.47 17.16 -18.27
N LEU A 13 -9.74 18.27 -18.22
CA LEU A 13 -8.60 18.44 -17.33
C LEU A 13 -9.09 18.75 -15.91
N SER A 14 -8.59 17.98 -14.94
CA SER A 14 -8.76 18.27 -13.51
C SER A 14 -7.41 18.62 -12.90
N ILE A 15 -7.38 19.66 -12.07
CA ILE A 15 -6.17 20.02 -11.32
C ILE A 15 -6.04 19.05 -10.16
N ILE A 16 -4.95 18.27 -10.17
CA ILE A 16 -4.70 17.22 -9.17
C ILE A 16 -3.77 17.66 -8.03
N ASP A 17 -2.95 18.68 -8.28
CA ASP A 17 -2.06 19.35 -7.31
C ASP A 17 -1.89 20.81 -7.75
N GLY A 18 -1.64 21.72 -6.80
CA GLY A 18 -1.33 23.12 -7.06
C GLY A 18 -2.49 24.09 -6.86
N MET A 19 -3.65 23.64 -6.37
CA MET A 19 -4.85 24.48 -6.22
C MET A 19 -4.60 25.79 -5.46
N GLN A 20 -3.84 25.78 -4.36
CA GLN A 20 -3.52 27.00 -3.60
C GLN A 20 -2.57 27.94 -4.37
N ARG A 21 -1.61 27.38 -5.11
CA ARG A 21 -0.71 28.14 -5.98
C ARG A 21 -1.51 28.78 -7.12
N THR A 22 -2.43 28.03 -7.71
CA THR A 22 -3.35 28.52 -8.74
C THR A 22 -4.24 29.64 -8.20
N ALA A 23 -4.84 29.49 -7.02
CA ALA A 23 -5.65 30.53 -6.39
C ALA A 23 -4.84 31.82 -6.13
N ALA A 24 -3.66 31.70 -5.51
CA ALA A 24 -2.80 32.85 -5.26
C ALA A 24 -2.33 33.54 -6.55
N MET A 25 -2.09 32.78 -7.62
CA MET A 25 -1.75 33.34 -8.94
C MET A 25 -2.93 34.12 -9.55
N LEU A 26 -4.16 33.60 -9.41
CA LEU A 26 -5.37 34.28 -9.87
C LEU A 26 -5.59 35.59 -9.09
N GLU A 27 -5.43 35.57 -7.77
CA GLU A 27 -5.49 36.78 -6.93
C GLU A 27 -4.41 37.80 -7.32
N ALA A 28 -3.17 37.36 -7.57
CA ALA A 28 -2.09 38.25 -7.98
C ALA A 28 -2.33 38.89 -9.36
N LEU A 29 -2.99 38.17 -10.27
CA LEU A 29 -3.37 38.67 -11.60
C LEU A 29 -4.39 39.81 -11.52
N GLU A 30 -5.25 39.85 -10.50
CA GLU A 30 -6.17 40.97 -10.28
C GLU A 30 -5.44 42.26 -9.88
N ILE A 31 -4.23 42.13 -9.31
CA ILE A 31 -3.41 43.26 -8.83
C ILE A 31 -2.48 43.77 -9.93
N SER A 32 -1.97 42.89 -10.81
CA SER A 32 -1.04 43.28 -11.87
C SER A 32 -1.18 42.47 -13.15
N ASP A 33 -1.61 43.16 -14.22
CA ASP A 33 -1.70 42.59 -15.57
C ASP A 33 -0.34 42.19 -16.15
N ALA A 34 0.77 42.73 -15.63
CA ALA A 34 2.12 42.35 -16.05
C ALA A 34 2.46 40.88 -15.76
N LEU A 35 1.69 40.21 -14.89
CA LEU A 35 1.84 38.79 -14.61
C LEU A 35 1.26 37.88 -15.71
N LYS A 36 0.38 38.40 -16.58
CA LYS A 36 -0.22 37.63 -17.70
C LYS A 36 0.82 37.11 -18.69
N SER A 37 1.94 37.82 -18.85
CA SER A 37 3.01 37.44 -19.78
C SER A 37 4.03 36.47 -19.16
N ARG A 38 3.88 36.09 -17.88
CA ARG A 38 4.79 35.13 -17.25
C ARG A 38 4.37 33.71 -17.56
N SER A 39 5.33 32.90 -18.01
CA SER A 39 5.12 31.48 -18.23
C SER A 39 4.99 30.73 -16.90
N ILE A 40 3.98 29.86 -16.79
CA ILE A 40 3.79 28.95 -15.66
C ILE A 40 4.21 27.55 -16.10
N ARG A 41 4.97 26.86 -15.25
CA ARG A 41 5.25 25.43 -15.44
C ARG A 41 4.02 24.63 -15.04
N VAL A 42 3.50 23.85 -15.98
CA VAL A 42 2.39 22.92 -15.76
C VAL A 42 2.90 21.52 -16.06
N GLU A 43 2.58 20.56 -15.21
CA GLU A 43 2.92 19.15 -15.41
C GLU A 43 1.64 18.39 -15.77
N PHE A 44 1.61 17.80 -16.96
CA PHE A 44 0.51 16.94 -17.39
C PHE A 44 0.79 15.50 -16.97
N TRP A 45 -0.10 14.98 -16.15
CA TRP A 45 -0.09 13.58 -15.76
C TRP A 45 -1.14 12.86 -16.58
N ILE A 46 -0.68 12.01 -17.49
CA ILE A 46 -1.52 11.19 -18.34
C ILE A 46 -1.54 9.80 -17.73
N ALA A 47 -2.71 9.37 -17.31
CA ALA A 47 -2.91 8.06 -16.73
C ALA A 47 -3.87 7.25 -17.59
N SER A 48 -3.53 5.99 -17.85
CA SER A 48 -4.41 5.03 -18.52
C SER A 48 -5.57 4.59 -17.62
N ASN A 49 -5.48 4.86 -16.32
CA ASN A 49 -6.51 4.56 -15.33
C ASN A 49 -6.65 5.69 -14.30
N VAL A 50 -7.86 5.92 -13.79
CA VAL A 50 -8.11 6.89 -12.72
C VAL A 50 -7.39 6.47 -11.42
N ARG A 51 -7.06 5.17 -11.25
CA ARG A 51 -6.35 4.57 -10.10
C ARG A 51 -5.02 5.26 -9.77
N SER A 52 -4.15 5.43 -10.76
CA SER A 52 -2.82 6.04 -10.57
C SER A 52 -2.91 7.53 -10.20
N MET A 53 -3.94 8.24 -10.67
CA MET A 53 -4.21 9.63 -10.25
C MET A 53 -4.67 9.70 -8.79
N ILE A 54 -5.54 8.79 -8.34
CA ILE A 54 -6.08 8.75 -6.97
C ILE A 54 -5.00 8.47 -5.95
N TYR A 55 -4.20 7.43 -6.16
CA TYR A 55 -3.13 7.06 -5.26
C TYR A 55 -2.13 8.21 -5.08
N ARG A 56 -1.78 8.90 -6.18
CA ARG A 56 -0.93 10.08 -6.16
C ARG A 56 -1.58 11.25 -5.40
N MET A 57 -2.86 11.53 -5.60
CA MET A 57 -3.59 12.54 -4.81
C MET A 57 -3.59 12.22 -3.31
N LEU A 58 -3.68 10.95 -2.92
CA LEU A 58 -3.64 10.53 -1.51
C LEU A 58 -2.25 10.72 -0.88
N VAL A 59 -1.18 10.40 -1.63
CA VAL A 59 0.21 10.45 -1.13
C VAL A 59 0.84 11.84 -1.22
N LEU A 60 0.47 12.66 -2.21
CA LEU A 60 1.04 14.01 -2.41
C LEU A 60 0.68 15.02 -1.30
N ASN A 61 -0.20 14.66 -0.38
CA ASN A 61 -0.60 15.51 0.75
C ASN A 61 0.35 15.45 1.96
N THR A 62 1.49 14.74 1.90
CA THR A 62 2.48 14.73 2.99
C THR A 62 3.22 16.08 3.09
N GLY A 63 2.62 17.03 3.80
CA GLY A 63 3.20 18.36 4.09
C GLY A 63 2.24 19.55 3.93
N GLN A 64 1.03 19.33 3.41
CA GLN A 64 -0.01 20.36 3.25
C GLN A 64 -1.22 20.04 4.13
N VAL A 65 -2.08 21.03 4.41
CA VAL A 65 -3.32 20.81 5.18
C VAL A 65 -4.14 19.72 4.47
N PRO A 66 -4.37 18.56 5.08
CA PRO A 66 -4.97 17.41 4.39
C PRO A 66 -6.37 17.76 3.91
N TRP A 67 -6.66 17.50 2.63
CA TRP A 67 -8.03 17.57 2.14
C TRP A 67 -8.89 16.55 2.89
N THR A 68 -10.15 16.89 3.16
CA THR A 68 -11.10 15.91 3.69
C THR A 68 -11.34 14.82 2.64
N ILE A 69 -11.53 13.58 3.08
CA ILE A 69 -11.85 12.44 2.20
C ILE A 69 -13.05 12.77 1.30
N SER A 70 -14.06 13.45 1.84
CA SER A 70 -15.23 13.89 1.07
C SER A 70 -14.86 14.78 -0.12
N ARG A 71 -13.85 15.64 0.02
CA ARG A 71 -13.36 16.49 -1.07
C ARG A 71 -12.56 15.68 -2.10
N GLN A 72 -11.73 14.75 -1.66
CA GLN A 72 -10.98 13.84 -2.54
C GLN A 72 -11.92 12.97 -3.37
N LEU A 73 -12.90 12.32 -2.73
CA LEU A 73 -13.91 11.51 -3.41
C LEU A 73 -14.75 12.32 -4.40
N SER A 74 -15.07 13.58 -4.08
CA SER A 74 -15.84 14.44 -5.00
C SER A 74 -15.08 14.73 -6.30
N VAL A 75 -13.75 14.88 -6.25
CA VAL A 75 -12.92 15.08 -7.45
C VAL A 75 -12.84 13.79 -8.26
N ILE A 76 -12.65 12.66 -7.58
CA ILE A 76 -12.52 11.33 -8.20
C ILE A 76 -13.79 10.94 -8.97
N TYR A 77 -14.93 11.12 -8.32
CA TYR A 77 -16.23 10.75 -8.86
C TYR A 77 -16.88 11.90 -9.64
N ALA A 78 -16.17 12.99 -9.92
CA ALA A 78 -16.71 14.11 -10.70
C ALA A 78 -17.31 13.66 -12.05
N PRO A 79 -16.68 12.77 -12.84
CA PRO A 79 -17.27 12.27 -14.09
C PRO A 79 -18.58 11.52 -13.87
N LEU A 80 -18.66 10.70 -12.81
CA LEU A 80 -19.88 9.98 -12.44
C LEU A 80 -20.99 10.96 -12.03
N ILE A 81 -20.65 12.00 -11.26
CA ILE A 81 -21.61 13.03 -10.83
C ILE A 81 -22.15 13.79 -12.05
N GLU A 82 -21.29 14.17 -12.98
CA GLU A 82 -21.70 14.82 -14.23
C GLU A 82 -22.65 13.91 -15.04
N GLU A 83 -22.34 12.62 -15.13
CA GLU A 83 -23.20 11.65 -15.80
C GLU A 83 -24.56 11.48 -15.09
N ILE A 84 -24.57 11.44 -13.75
CA ILE A 84 -25.80 11.39 -12.95
C ILE A 84 -26.67 12.62 -13.23
N VAL A 85 -26.09 13.83 -13.19
CA VAL A 85 -26.82 15.08 -13.47
C VAL A 85 -27.33 15.09 -14.91
N GLY A 86 -26.55 14.60 -15.87
CA GLY A 86 -26.96 14.52 -17.27
C GLY A 86 -28.07 13.52 -17.55
N ARG A 87 -28.16 12.43 -16.77
CA ARG A 87 -29.13 11.34 -16.99
C ARG A 87 -30.36 11.40 -16.09
N VAL A 88 -30.27 12.04 -14.93
CA VAL A 88 -31.34 12.07 -13.94
C VAL A 88 -31.94 13.48 -13.88
N SER A 89 -33.00 13.70 -14.64
CA SER A 89 -33.68 15.00 -14.75
C SER A 89 -34.21 15.55 -13.42
N GLY A 90 -34.38 14.70 -12.40
CA GLY A 90 -34.78 15.09 -11.05
C GLY A 90 -33.64 15.56 -10.14
N VAL A 91 -32.39 15.52 -10.61
CA VAL A 91 -31.25 16.12 -9.90
C VAL A 91 -31.09 17.54 -10.43
N GLU A 92 -31.67 18.49 -9.72
CA GLU A 92 -31.74 19.90 -10.13
C GLU A 92 -30.47 20.68 -9.76
N ARG A 93 -29.82 20.31 -8.65
CA ARG A 93 -28.61 20.99 -8.18
C ARG A 93 -27.71 20.07 -7.38
N VAL A 94 -26.40 20.14 -7.66
CA VAL A 94 -25.38 19.46 -6.86
C VAL A 94 -24.50 20.50 -6.16
N PHE A 95 -24.36 20.38 -4.85
CA PHE A 95 -23.42 21.19 -4.06
C PHE A 95 -22.05 20.51 -4.09
N THR A 96 -21.02 21.25 -4.47
CA THR A 96 -19.63 20.77 -4.47
C THR A 96 -18.81 21.54 -3.44
N PRO A 97 -17.61 21.04 -3.07
CA PRO A 97 -16.70 21.79 -2.20
C PRO A 97 -16.32 23.18 -2.75
N ASP A 98 -16.27 23.32 -4.08
CA ASP A 98 -15.92 24.58 -4.75
C ASP A 98 -17.15 25.49 -4.98
N SER A 99 -18.35 24.91 -4.97
CA SER A 99 -19.62 25.63 -4.99
C SER A 99 -20.50 25.16 -3.81
N PRO A 100 -20.15 25.58 -2.58
CA PRO A 100 -20.80 25.10 -1.37
C PRO A 100 -22.26 25.57 -1.30
N GLY A 101 -23.08 24.80 -0.59
CA GLY A 101 -24.47 25.14 -0.36
C GLY A 101 -25.15 24.13 0.55
N ARG A 102 -26.42 24.41 0.86
CA ARG A 102 -27.28 23.53 1.63
C ARG A 102 -28.55 23.24 0.85
N ARG A 103 -29.04 22.02 0.98
CA ARG A 103 -30.37 21.64 0.48
C ARG A 103 -31.44 22.56 1.07
N VAL A 104 -32.20 23.20 0.21
CA VAL A 104 -33.39 23.99 0.55
C VAL A 104 -34.65 23.47 -0.15
N ASP A 105 -34.50 22.68 -1.21
CA ASP A 105 -35.60 22.10 -1.99
C ASP A 105 -35.33 20.63 -2.39
N ALA A 106 -36.31 19.99 -3.02
CA ALA A 106 -36.18 18.67 -3.65
C ALA A 106 -35.15 18.68 -4.80
N GLY A 107 -34.62 17.50 -5.14
CA GLY A 107 -33.66 17.38 -6.25
C GLY A 107 -32.27 17.97 -5.99
N GLN A 108 -32.00 18.47 -4.78
CA GLN A 108 -30.71 19.07 -4.41
C GLN A 108 -29.89 18.16 -3.50
N TYR A 109 -28.66 17.83 -3.91
CA TYR A 109 -27.79 16.88 -3.22
C TYR A 109 -26.36 17.41 -3.10
N SER A 110 -25.61 16.99 -2.09
CA SER A 110 -24.16 17.24 -2.07
C SER A 110 -23.45 16.17 -2.88
N SER A 111 -22.33 16.54 -3.51
CA SER A 111 -21.46 15.61 -4.24
C SER A 111 -21.03 14.43 -3.37
N SER A 112 -20.67 14.69 -2.11
CA SER A 112 -20.24 13.66 -1.16
C SER A 112 -21.35 12.64 -0.86
N HIS A 113 -22.61 13.08 -0.73
CA HIS A 113 -23.72 12.16 -0.48
C HIS A 113 -24.09 11.36 -1.73
N LEU A 114 -23.98 11.94 -2.94
CA LEU A 114 -24.19 11.17 -4.17
C LEU A 114 -23.18 10.04 -4.31
N VAL A 115 -21.91 10.31 -3.99
CA VAL A 115 -20.86 9.29 -3.96
C VAL A 115 -21.13 8.22 -2.91
N GLU A 116 -21.51 8.63 -1.69
CA GLU A 116 -21.87 7.69 -0.62
C GLU A 116 -23.05 6.80 -1.01
N LEU A 117 -24.11 7.37 -1.61
CA LEU A 117 -25.26 6.62 -2.11
C LEU A 117 -24.85 5.61 -3.20
N TYR A 118 -23.96 6.01 -4.12
CA TYR A 118 -23.45 5.11 -5.15
C TYR A 118 -22.66 3.94 -4.56
N ILE A 119 -21.82 4.20 -3.55
CA ILE A 119 -21.05 3.17 -2.84
C ILE A 119 -21.99 2.24 -2.04
N ALA A 120 -22.91 2.81 -1.27
CA ALA A 120 -23.90 2.07 -0.49
C ALA A 120 -24.77 1.17 -1.37
N PHE A 121 -25.20 1.68 -2.53
CA PHE A 121 -25.93 0.93 -3.55
C PHE A 121 -25.10 -0.23 -4.10
N SER A 122 -23.85 0.03 -4.49
CA SER A 122 -22.94 -0.96 -5.05
C SER A 122 -22.64 -2.10 -4.05
N LEU A 123 -22.43 -1.75 -2.78
CA LEU A 123 -22.13 -2.71 -1.71
C LEU A 123 -23.38 -3.35 -1.08
N ARG A 124 -24.58 -2.83 -1.39
CA ARG A 124 -25.85 -3.25 -0.76
C ARG A 124 -25.81 -3.14 0.76
N LYS A 125 -25.20 -2.08 1.28
CA LYS A 125 -25.04 -1.81 2.72
C LYS A 125 -25.74 -0.49 3.08
N THR A 126 -26.40 -0.46 4.23
CA THR A 126 -27.06 0.74 4.76
C THR A 126 -26.13 1.67 5.54
N SER A 127 -24.95 1.18 5.91
CA SER A 127 -23.87 1.95 6.52
C SER A 127 -22.58 1.59 5.81
N VAL A 128 -21.88 2.60 5.30
CA VAL A 128 -20.63 2.45 4.54
C VAL A 128 -19.61 3.49 5.01
N ASP A 129 -18.44 3.03 5.43
CA ASP A 129 -17.28 3.92 5.49
C ASP A 129 -16.75 4.07 4.06
N THR A 130 -16.99 5.23 3.46
CA THR A 130 -16.61 5.51 2.06
C THR A 130 -15.09 5.44 1.84
N ARG A 131 -14.27 5.70 2.87
CA ARG A 131 -12.81 5.56 2.79
C ARG A 131 -12.43 4.09 2.72
N GLU A 132 -12.95 3.29 3.64
CA GLU A 132 -12.68 1.84 3.70
C GLU A 132 -13.18 1.16 2.43
N ALA A 133 -14.40 1.46 1.99
CA ALA A 133 -14.99 0.90 0.78
C ALA A 133 -14.15 1.15 -0.47
N VAL A 134 -13.61 2.36 -0.62
CA VAL A 134 -12.74 2.71 -1.75
C VAL A 134 -11.40 2.00 -1.64
N SER A 135 -10.80 1.94 -0.45
CA SER A 135 -9.56 1.19 -0.19
C SER A 135 -9.71 -0.31 -0.48
N ASP A 136 -10.82 -0.90 -0.08
CA ASP A 136 -11.14 -2.31 -0.30
C ASP A 136 -11.32 -2.62 -1.77
N GLU A 137 -12.01 -1.76 -2.52
CA GLU A 137 -12.22 -1.95 -3.95
C GLU A 137 -10.91 -1.85 -4.74
N PHE A 138 -10.02 -0.91 -4.37
CA PHE A 138 -8.67 -0.87 -4.94
C PHE A 138 -7.88 -2.14 -4.63
N SER A 139 -7.90 -2.59 -3.38
CA SER A 139 -7.20 -3.81 -2.96
C SER A 139 -7.72 -5.04 -3.72
N ARG A 140 -9.03 -5.13 -3.98
CA ARG A 140 -9.63 -6.21 -4.77
C ARG A 140 -9.21 -6.16 -6.23
N LEU A 141 -9.22 -4.98 -6.83
CA LEU A 141 -8.80 -4.83 -8.22
C LEU A 141 -7.30 -5.10 -8.38
N ASP A 142 -6.45 -4.60 -7.48
CA ASP A 142 -5.01 -4.93 -7.46
C ASP A 142 -4.81 -6.44 -7.31
N PHE A 143 -5.59 -7.10 -6.47
CA PHE A 143 -5.56 -8.56 -6.34
C PHE A 143 -5.95 -9.28 -7.64
N VAL A 144 -6.99 -8.83 -8.34
CA VAL A 144 -7.41 -9.40 -9.63
C VAL A 144 -6.35 -9.17 -10.73
N GLU A 145 -5.73 -7.98 -10.75
CA GLU A 145 -4.62 -7.65 -11.66
C GLU A 145 -3.41 -8.56 -11.38
N ASN A 146 -3.00 -8.68 -10.12
CA ASN A 146 -1.88 -9.54 -9.69
C ASN A 146 -2.14 -11.04 -9.96
N LEU A 147 -3.38 -11.51 -9.80
CA LEU A 147 -3.75 -12.89 -10.18
C LEU A 147 -3.59 -13.16 -11.67
N SER A 148 -3.66 -12.10 -12.49
CA SER A 148 -3.57 -12.17 -13.95
C SER A 148 -2.14 -11.91 -14.46
N GLU A 149 -1.20 -11.52 -13.60
CA GLU A 149 0.21 -11.24 -13.92
C GLU A 149 1.08 -12.48 -13.59
N PRO A 150 1.59 -13.24 -14.58
CA PRO A 150 2.44 -14.39 -14.33
C PRO A 150 3.70 -14.06 -13.52
N GLU A 151 4.29 -12.89 -13.76
CA GLU A 151 5.49 -12.42 -13.05
C GLU A 151 5.23 -12.21 -11.55
N PHE A 152 4.01 -11.82 -11.16
CA PHE A 152 3.62 -11.70 -9.76
C PHE A 152 3.56 -13.09 -9.10
N GLN A 153 3.05 -14.10 -9.82
CA GLN A 153 3.01 -15.47 -9.31
C GLN A 153 4.41 -16.04 -9.09
N GLU A 154 5.33 -15.80 -10.02
CA GLU A 154 6.75 -16.20 -9.89
C GLU A 154 7.43 -15.53 -8.67
N GLN A 155 7.12 -14.27 -8.39
CA GLN A 155 7.59 -13.58 -7.18
C GLN A 155 7.08 -14.26 -5.91
N PHE A 156 5.79 -14.60 -5.86
CA PHE A 156 5.20 -15.31 -4.72
C PHE A 156 5.79 -16.73 -4.56
N TYR A 157 5.96 -17.48 -5.65
CA TYR A 157 6.56 -18.81 -5.62
C TYR A 157 8.01 -18.77 -5.12
N SER A 158 8.76 -17.76 -5.54
CA SER A 158 10.12 -17.53 -5.06
C SER A 158 10.17 -17.24 -3.55
N ALA A 159 9.28 -16.38 -3.04
CA ALA A 159 9.16 -16.10 -1.61
C ALA A 159 8.76 -17.37 -0.81
N MET A 160 7.84 -18.17 -1.35
CA MET A 160 7.47 -19.46 -0.77
C MET A 160 8.62 -20.47 -0.79
N GLY A 161 9.44 -20.46 -1.83
CA GLY A 161 10.66 -21.28 -1.92
C GLY A 161 11.66 -20.96 -0.82
N ILE A 162 11.89 -19.68 -0.56
CA ILE A 162 12.74 -19.19 0.55
C ILE A 162 12.17 -19.65 1.89
N LEU A 163 10.87 -19.46 2.13
CA LEU A 163 10.21 -19.93 3.35
C LEU A 163 10.40 -21.44 3.55
N ALA A 164 10.14 -22.25 2.52
CA ALA A 164 10.27 -23.69 2.60
C ALA A 164 11.72 -24.15 2.85
N ALA A 165 12.69 -23.46 2.26
CA ALA A 165 14.11 -23.76 2.46
C ALA A 165 14.57 -23.41 3.88
N LEU A 166 14.20 -22.24 4.40
CA LEU A 166 14.49 -21.83 5.77
C LEU A 166 13.80 -22.75 6.79
N ASP A 167 12.53 -23.10 6.57
CA ASP A 167 11.80 -24.02 7.44
C ASP A 167 12.49 -25.40 7.53
N ARG A 168 12.94 -25.94 6.40
CA ARG A 168 13.72 -27.19 6.36
C ARG A 168 15.05 -27.05 7.10
N ALA A 169 15.78 -25.95 6.88
CA ALA A 169 17.07 -25.72 7.53
C ALA A 169 16.91 -25.61 9.06
N PHE A 170 15.89 -24.87 9.52
CA PHE A 170 15.60 -24.65 10.94
C PHE A 170 15.13 -25.94 11.60
N THR A 171 14.28 -26.73 10.94
CA THR A 171 13.72 -27.99 11.47
C THR A 171 14.78 -29.01 11.89
N ARG A 172 16.01 -28.92 11.39
CA ARG A 172 17.13 -29.79 11.84
C ARG A 172 17.45 -29.61 13.32
N PHE A 173 17.19 -28.45 13.90
CA PHE A 173 17.38 -28.22 15.33
C PHE A 173 16.19 -28.71 16.16
N ASP A 174 16.44 -29.64 17.09
CA ASP A 174 15.47 -30.12 18.08
C ASP A 174 16.13 -30.24 19.46
N ALA A 175 15.84 -29.29 20.36
CA ALA A 175 16.36 -29.33 21.73
C ALA A 175 15.63 -30.35 22.64
N GLY A 176 14.60 -31.03 22.14
CA GLY A 176 13.84 -32.04 22.88
C GLY A 176 13.01 -31.52 24.06
N SER A 177 12.99 -30.20 24.31
CA SER A 177 12.27 -29.63 25.44
C SER A 177 10.80 -29.38 25.10
N GLY A 178 9.88 -29.58 26.05
CA GLY A 178 8.44 -29.34 25.86
C GLY A 178 8.05 -27.85 25.90
N GLN A 179 9.03 -26.94 25.93
CA GLN A 179 8.80 -25.50 25.99
C GLN A 179 8.42 -24.92 24.62
N ARG A 180 7.75 -23.77 24.63
CA ARG A 180 7.36 -23.06 23.41
C ARG A 180 8.64 -22.56 22.70
N TYR A 181 8.75 -22.82 21.39
CA TYR A 181 9.94 -22.52 20.57
C TYR A 181 11.21 -23.22 21.08
N SER A 182 11.13 -24.53 21.34
CA SER A 182 12.29 -25.36 21.66
C SER A 182 12.91 -26.04 20.44
N ARG A 183 12.19 -26.05 19.31
CA ARG A 183 12.58 -26.75 18.08
C ARG A 183 12.45 -25.80 16.91
N GLY A 184 13.33 -25.93 15.91
CA GLY A 184 13.29 -25.02 14.77
C GLY A 184 11.98 -25.12 13.97
N LYS A 185 11.33 -26.29 13.94
CA LYS A 185 10.00 -26.47 13.34
C LYS A 185 8.90 -25.61 13.99
N ASP A 186 9.09 -25.20 15.24
CA ASP A 186 8.11 -24.40 15.96
C ASP A 186 8.06 -22.95 15.44
N VAL A 187 9.14 -22.46 14.81
CA VAL A 187 9.22 -21.11 14.22
C VAL A 187 8.17 -20.97 13.11
N PHE A 188 8.26 -21.78 12.05
CA PHE A 188 7.30 -21.75 10.94
C PHE A 188 6.13 -22.72 11.12
N GLY A 189 6.00 -23.38 12.27
CA GLY A 189 4.83 -24.19 12.61
C GLY A 189 3.55 -23.36 12.70
N ALA A 190 3.67 -22.09 13.11
CA ALA A 190 2.55 -21.17 13.25
C ALA A 190 2.46 -20.16 12.09
N GLN A 191 1.22 -19.78 11.75
CA GLN A 191 0.94 -18.81 10.68
C GLN A 191 1.60 -17.42 10.85
N PRO A 192 1.77 -16.86 12.07
CA PRO A 192 2.40 -15.55 12.25
C PRO A 192 3.79 -15.42 11.65
N ALA A 193 4.67 -16.41 11.82
CA ALA A 193 6.02 -16.39 11.26
C ALA A 193 6.00 -16.47 9.72
N ARG A 194 5.14 -17.32 9.17
CA ARG A 194 4.95 -17.45 7.71
C ARG A 194 4.49 -16.14 7.09
N ILE A 195 3.50 -15.48 7.71
CA ILE A 195 3.04 -14.16 7.29
C ILE A 195 4.17 -13.13 7.40
N GLY A 196 4.89 -13.11 8.53
CA GLY A 196 5.99 -12.18 8.76
C GLY A 196 7.03 -12.23 7.65
N LEU A 197 7.52 -13.43 7.31
CA LEU A 197 8.52 -13.62 6.26
C LEU A 197 8.00 -13.24 4.88
N ILE A 198 6.82 -13.75 4.49
CA ILE A 198 6.25 -13.48 3.16
C ILE A 198 5.97 -11.99 2.96
N VAL A 199 5.45 -11.31 3.98
CA VAL A 199 5.17 -9.87 3.92
C VAL A 199 6.47 -9.06 3.91
N ALA A 200 7.50 -9.46 4.65
CA ALA A 200 8.80 -8.78 4.63
C ALA A 200 9.47 -8.87 3.25
N ILE A 201 9.46 -10.06 2.62
CA ILE A 201 9.96 -10.24 1.24
C ILE A 201 9.11 -9.40 0.27
N GLY A 202 7.78 -9.48 0.37
CA GLY A 202 6.87 -8.71 -0.48
C GLY A 202 7.11 -7.19 -0.37
N ALA A 203 7.29 -6.67 0.84
CA ALA A 203 7.57 -5.26 1.08
C ALA A 203 8.90 -4.81 0.46
N TYR A 204 9.94 -5.66 0.50
CA TYR A 204 11.22 -5.38 -0.15
C TYR A 204 11.10 -5.40 -1.68
N VAL A 205 10.52 -6.47 -2.24
CA VAL A 205 10.46 -6.74 -3.68
C VAL A 205 9.49 -5.79 -4.38
N LEU A 206 8.26 -5.67 -3.89
CA LEU A 206 7.21 -4.85 -4.52
C LEU A 206 7.36 -3.37 -4.17
N GLY A 207 8.03 -3.05 -3.07
CA GLY A 207 8.10 -1.71 -2.52
C GLY A 207 6.84 -1.33 -1.74
N ARG A 208 6.74 -0.04 -1.40
CA ARG A 208 5.55 0.47 -0.70
C ARG A 208 4.34 0.44 -1.65
N PRO A 209 3.14 0.04 -1.19
CA PRO A 209 1.94 0.07 -2.02
C PRO A 209 1.82 1.43 -2.72
N GLY A 210 1.79 1.43 -4.05
CA GLY A 210 1.72 2.59 -4.98
C GLY A 210 3.01 3.40 -5.22
N ALA A 211 4.15 2.94 -4.72
CA ALA A 211 5.42 3.23 -5.39
C ALA A 211 5.48 2.39 -6.68
N ASP A 212 5.71 3.05 -7.82
CA ASP A 212 5.74 2.39 -9.13
C ASP A 212 7.10 1.68 -9.30
N THR A 213 7.24 0.51 -8.70
CA THR A 213 8.44 -0.33 -8.84
C THR A 213 8.34 -1.05 -10.19
N SER A 214 9.24 -0.71 -11.13
CA SER A 214 9.22 -1.35 -12.45
C SER A 214 9.41 -2.86 -12.34
N ALA A 215 8.88 -3.62 -13.31
CA ALA A 215 9.03 -5.08 -13.34
C ALA A 215 10.51 -5.52 -13.30
N ASP A 216 11.40 -4.78 -13.96
CA ASP A 216 12.85 -5.03 -13.94
C ASP A 216 13.45 -4.82 -12.52
N ASP A 217 13.04 -3.76 -11.80
CA ASP A 217 13.51 -3.54 -10.43
C ASP A 217 12.97 -4.60 -9.46
N ARG A 218 11.68 -4.97 -9.59
CA ARG A 218 11.09 -6.10 -8.83
C ARG A 218 11.89 -7.38 -9.04
N GLY A 219 12.22 -7.71 -10.30
CA GLY A 219 13.04 -8.89 -10.65
C GLY A 219 14.43 -8.86 -10.02
N ARG A 220 15.13 -7.72 -10.09
CA ARG A 220 16.47 -7.56 -9.47
C ARG A 220 16.43 -7.69 -7.95
N ARG A 221 15.42 -7.10 -7.30
CA ARG A 221 15.23 -7.21 -5.85
C ARG A 221 14.94 -8.65 -5.43
N LEU A 222 14.09 -9.36 -6.18
CA LEU A 222 13.82 -10.77 -5.91
C LEU A 222 15.08 -11.62 -6.02
N ALA A 223 15.87 -11.43 -7.09
CA ALA A 223 17.12 -12.15 -7.29
C ALA A 223 18.15 -11.90 -6.16
N ARG A 224 18.20 -10.67 -5.61
CA ARG A 224 19.05 -10.35 -4.45
C ARG A 224 18.62 -11.13 -3.21
N VAL A 225 17.33 -11.08 -2.86
CA VAL A 225 16.82 -11.78 -1.67
C VAL A 225 17.00 -13.30 -1.80
N GLN A 226 16.84 -13.86 -3.01
CA GLN A 226 17.18 -15.26 -3.27
C GLN A 226 18.66 -15.53 -3.03
N SER A 227 19.57 -14.74 -3.61
CA SER A 227 21.01 -14.93 -3.44
C SER A 227 21.46 -14.83 -1.97
N TRP A 228 20.91 -13.87 -1.22
CA TRP A 228 21.19 -13.73 0.21
C TRP A 228 20.67 -14.91 1.01
N SER A 229 19.44 -15.35 0.74
CA SER A 229 18.86 -16.55 1.35
C SER A 229 19.68 -17.79 1.06
N ASP A 230 20.10 -18.01 -0.19
CA ASP A 230 20.91 -19.16 -0.60
C ASP A 230 22.26 -19.17 0.13
N THR A 231 22.88 -18.00 0.31
CA THR A 231 24.13 -17.84 1.06
C THR A 231 23.95 -18.20 2.54
N LEU A 232 22.87 -17.72 3.17
CA LEU A 232 22.54 -18.12 4.53
C LEU A 232 22.26 -19.62 4.63
N LEU A 233 21.49 -20.19 3.70
CA LEU A 233 21.16 -21.61 3.71
C LEU A 233 22.41 -22.49 3.56
N ALA A 234 23.35 -22.11 2.69
CA ALA A 234 24.63 -22.80 2.56
C ALA A 234 25.38 -22.81 3.91
N ARG A 235 25.48 -21.65 4.58
CA ARG A 235 26.08 -21.54 5.92
C ARG A 235 25.34 -22.40 6.94
N LEU A 236 24.01 -22.35 6.98
CA LEU A 236 23.22 -23.14 7.92
C LEU A 236 23.46 -24.63 7.73
N ASN A 237 23.50 -25.09 6.48
CA ASN A 237 23.70 -26.51 6.16
C ASN A 237 25.04 -27.08 6.65
N GLU A 238 26.05 -26.23 6.85
CA GLU A 238 27.36 -26.61 7.40
C GLU A 238 27.39 -26.66 8.94
N LEU A 239 26.41 -26.06 9.63
CA LEU A 239 26.35 -26.06 11.09
C LEU A 239 25.92 -27.42 11.63
N ASP A 240 26.55 -27.84 12.72
CA ASP A 240 26.05 -28.92 13.57
C ASP A 240 24.85 -28.48 14.43
N ASP A 241 24.26 -29.40 15.19
CA ASP A 241 23.04 -29.13 15.97
C ASP A 241 23.25 -28.07 17.06
N GLU A 242 24.43 -28.03 17.70
CA GLU A 242 24.74 -27.06 18.77
C GLU A 242 24.93 -25.66 18.16
N GLN A 243 25.72 -25.56 17.09
CA GLN A 243 25.93 -24.33 16.34
C GLN A 243 24.64 -23.79 15.72
N LEU A 244 23.77 -24.67 15.22
CA LEU A 244 22.47 -24.30 14.69
C LEU A 244 21.56 -23.76 15.79
N GLY A 245 21.57 -24.36 16.97
CA GLY A 245 20.87 -23.83 18.14
C GLY A 245 21.35 -22.42 18.52
N GLU A 246 22.67 -22.23 18.60
CA GLU A 246 23.30 -20.93 18.87
C GLU A 246 23.00 -19.88 17.80
N PHE A 247 22.86 -20.30 16.54
CA PHE A 247 22.42 -19.41 15.47
C PHE A 247 20.94 -19.02 15.62
N LEU A 248 20.06 -19.99 15.87
CA LEU A 248 18.61 -19.76 15.90
C LEU A 248 18.15 -18.92 17.10
N LYS A 249 18.82 -19.01 18.25
CA LYS A 249 18.49 -18.26 19.48
C LYS A 249 16.99 -18.32 19.82
N LEU A 250 16.44 -19.53 19.86
CA LEU A 250 14.99 -19.73 20.05
C LEU A 250 14.51 -19.37 21.46
N ASP A 251 15.42 -19.37 22.44
CA ASP A 251 15.20 -18.83 23.78
C ASP A 251 14.87 -17.33 23.75
N VAL A 252 15.62 -16.54 22.97
CA VAL A 252 15.36 -15.12 22.76
C VAL A 252 14.03 -14.91 22.04
N LEU A 253 13.71 -15.75 21.05
CA LEU A 253 12.41 -15.70 20.38
C LEU A 253 11.26 -15.98 21.36
N ALA A 254 11.40 -17.00 22.20
CA ALA A 254 10.40 -17.36 23.21
C ALA A 254 10.17 -16.21 24.20
N GLU A 255 11.25 -15.61 24.72
CA GLU A 255 11.19 -14.43 25.62
C GLU A 255 10.49 -13.26 24.93
N THR A 256 10.85 -12.98 23.68
CA THR A 256 10.30 -11.86 22.92
C THR A 256 8.79 -11.99 22.74
N LEU A 257 8.31 -13.21 22.51
CA LEU A 257 6.89 -13.48 22.29
C LEU A 257 6.08 -13.70 23.59
N ASP A 258 6.74 -13.84 24.74
CA ASP A 258 6.09 -14.00 26.04
C ASP A 258 5.60 -12.66 26.60
N ARG A 259 4.63 -12.04 25.91
CA ARG A 259 3.98 -10.80 26.35
C ARG A 259 2.48 -10.96 26.50
N ARG A 260 1.94 -10.45 27.61
CA ARG A 260 0.49 -10.38 27.85
C ARG A 260 -0.13 -9.23 27.05
N VAL A 261 -0.65 -9.54 25.87
CA VAL A 261 -1.30 -8.57 24.96
C VAL A 261 -2.70 -9.03 24.54
N GLY A 262 -3.63 -8.08 24.35
CA GLY A 262 -5.03 -8.39 24.02
C GLY A 262 -5.26 -8.97 22.61
N GLN A 263 -4.35 -8.74 21.66
CA GLN A 263 -4.41 -9.26 20.28
C GLN A 263 -3.12 -10.04 19.95
N VAL A 264 -2.92 -11.17 20.62
CA VAL A 264 -1.70 -12.00 20.51
C VAL A 264 -1.32 -12.27 19.04
N GLY A 265 -2.27 -12.71 18.20
CA GLY A 265 -1.96 -12.99 16.80
C GLY A 265 -1.53 -11.78 15.96
N ARG A 266 -2.02 -10.57 16.27
CA ARG A 266 -1.56 -9.34 15.59
C ARG A 266 -0.16 -8.94 16.04
N TYR A 267 0.08 -9.05 17.34
CA TYR A 267 1.38 -8.79 17.94
C TYR A 267 2.47 -9.72 17.37
N GLU A 268 2.23 -11.04 17.38
CA GLU A 268 3.20 -12.01 16.87
C GLU A 268 3.53 -11.78 15.39
N ARG A 269 2.51 -11.49 14.55
CA ARG A 269 2.72 -11.15 13.13
C ARG A 269 3.64 -9.92 12.98
N SER A 270 3.47 -8.91 13.83
CA SER A 270 4.30 -7.70 13.81
C SER A 270 5.75 -8.00 14.23
N VAL A 271 5.96 -8.79 15.28
CA VAL A 271 7.30 -9.19 15.75
C VAL A 271 8.04 -9.96 14.66
N PHE A 272 7.39 -10.97 14.07
CA PHE A 272 8.01 -11.74 12.99
C PHE A 272 8.28 -10.89 11.75
N TYR A 273 7.35 -9.99 11.37
CA TYR A 273 7.56 -9.09 10.25
C TYR A 273 8.80 -8.21 10.45
N GLU A 274 8.94 -7.54 11.62
CA GLU A 274 10.12 -6.71 11.87
C GLU A 274 11.41 -7.54 11.96
N ALA A 275 11.36 -8.75 12.53
CA ALA A 275 12.51 -9.64 12.57
C ALA A 275 13.01 -10.05 11.17
N PHE A 276 12.11 -10.50 10.29
CA PHE A 276 12.49 -10.88 8.93
C PHE A 276 12.81 -9.68 8.05
N LYS A 277 12.21 -8.52 8.33
CA LYS A 277 12.58 -7.26 7.67
C LYS A 277 14.00 -6.86 8.04
N ALA A 278 14.38 -6.92 9.31
CA ALA A 278 15.75 -6.69 9.76
C ALA A 278 16.72 -7.69 9.10
N LEU A 279 16.37 -8.97 9.04
CA LEU A 279 17.17 -9.99 8.33
C LEU A 279 17.41 -9.63 6.85
N ILE A 280 16.38 -9.12 6.15
CA ILE A 280 16.51 -8.69 4.74
C ILE A 280 17.34 -7.41 4.63
N GLU A 281 17.16 -6.44 5.53
CA GLU A 281 17.93 -5.19 5.57
C GLU A 281 19.42 -5.46 5.82
N ASP A 282 19.73 -6.44 6.66
CA ASP A 282 21.08 -6.94 6.93
C ASP A 282 21.55 -7.97 5.87
N GLN A 283 20.82 -8.13 4.77
CA GLN A 283 21.20 -9.00 3.64
C GLN A 283 21.45 -10.47 4.04
N PHE A 284 20.77 -10.93 5.09
CA PHE A 284 20.93 -12.24 5.70
C PHE A 284 22.34 -12.49 6.28
N GLU A 285 23.17 -11.43 6.42
CA GLU A 285 24.52 -11.47 6.98
C GLU A 285 24.51 -11.25 8.50
N VAL A 286 23.75 -12.09 9.22
CA VAL A 286 23.61 -11.99 10.68
C VAL A 286 24.43 -13.06 11.40
N PRO A 287 25.09 -12.76 12.54
CA PRO A 287 25.84 -13.77 13.28
C PRO A 287 24.92 -14.83 13.90
N SER A 288 23.71 -14.44 14.29
CA SER A 288 22.60 -15.24 14.80
C SER A 288 21.28 -14.53 14.51
N MET A 289 20.14 -15.18 14.80
CA MET A 289 18.81 -14.58 14.66
C MET A 289 18.43 -13.66 15.83
N GLU A 290 19.22 -13.59 16.91
CA GLU A 290 18.90 -12.76 18.08
C GLU A 290 18.69 -11.25 17.75
N PRO A 291 19.56 -10.59 16.95
CA PRO A 291 19.33 -9.21 16.54
C PRO A 291 18.00 -9.03 15.80
N CYS A 292 17.62 -10.03 14.99
CA CYS A 292 16.34 -10.03 14.27
C CYS A 292 15.17 -10.16 15.26
N TRP A 293 15.23 -11.11 16.20
CA TRP A 293 14.15 -11.29 17.19
C TRP A 293 13.93 -10.05 18.06
N ARG A 294 14.99 -9.29 18.34
CA ARG A 294 14.94 -8.03 19.11
C ARG A 294 14.63 -6.77 18.28
N ALA A 295 14.37 -6.88 16.97
CA ALA A 295 14.14 -5.74 16.09
C ALA A 295 12.73 -5.09 16.22
N ASN A 296 11.96 -5.49 17.24
CA ASN A 296 10.52 -5.23 17.37
C ASN A 296 10.14 -4.00 18.20
#